data_AF-H8KPD4-F1
#
_entry.id   AF-H8KPD4-F1
#
_cell.length_a   1.000
_cell.length_b   1.000
_cell.length_c   1.000
_cell.angle_alpha   90.00
_cell.angle_beta   90.00
_cell.angle_gamma   90.00
#
_symmetry.space_group_name_H-M   'P 1'
#
loop_
_entity.id
_entity.type
_entity.pdbx_description
1 polymer ?
#
loop_
_entity_poly.entity_id
_entity_poly.type
_entity_poly.pdbx_seq_one_letter_code
_entity_poly.pdbx_strand_id
1 'polypeptide(L)'
;MFDDDDEDFGFNEDDFDSEAYKREQERIHNLPVFVKAKEIAHITQAICDSIKAERDLLGVRDAMQENAFLLGAKIAGAEGGDLYTLRMESAVIIKIHARELLTQTTLCKMEELVDEKYLQLLRDEIDNFRLLFIDWVNGFDRTNDVPDDWGLFYS
;
A
#
# COMPACT_ATOMS: atom_id res chain seq x y z
N MET A 1 -42.60 7.60 -22.03
CA MET A 1 -41.96 6.60 -22.91
C MET A 1 -40.49 6.87 -22.73
N PHE A 2 -39.85 6.07 -21.88
CA PHE A 2 -38.39 6.11 -21.72
C PHE A 2 -37.87 5.23 -22.84
N ASP A 3 -36.98 5.76 -23.68
CA ASP A 3 -36.31 4.97 -24.70
C ASP A 3 -35.30 4.06 -24.01
N ASP A 4 -35.56 2.74 -24.06
CA ASP A 4 -34.68 1.65 -23.65
C ASP A 4 -33.53 1.50 -24.69
N ASP A 5 -32.64 2.49 -24.75
CA ASP A 5 -31.31 2.29 -25.35
C ASP A 5 -30.33 1.95 -24.21
N ASP A 6 -30.59 0.84 -23.52
CA ASP A 6 -29.56 0.13 -22.76
C ASP A 6 -28.63 -0.52 -23.79
N GLU A 7 -27.65 0.25 -24.29
CA GLU A 7 -26.46 -0.33 -24.91
C GLU A 7 -25.84 -1.28 -23.89
N ASP A 8 -26.07 -2.57 -24.11
CA ASP A 8 -25.43 -3.66 -23.39
C ASP A 8 -23.92 -3.41 -23.43
N PHE A 9 -23.36 -2.90 -22.31
CA PHE A 9 -21.93 -2.87 -22.03
C PHE A 9 -21.48 -4.33 -21.85
N GLY A 10 -21.56 -5.11 -22.94
CA GLY A 10 -21.19 -6.49 -22.99
C GLY A 10 -19.69 -6.58 -22.84
N PHE A 11 -19.25 -6.85 -21.61
CA PHE A 11 -17.88 -7.26 -21.35
C PHE A 11 -17.68 -8.61 -22.04
N ASN A 12 -17.11 -8.61 -23.24
CA ASN A 12 -16.73 -9.85 -23.92
C ASN A 12 -15.56 -10.47 -23.14
N GLU A 13 -15.80 -11.60 -22.46
CA GLU A 13 -14.76 -12.36 -21.76
C GLU A 13 -13.59 -12.73 -22.69
N ASP A 14 -13.83 -12.83 -24.01
CA ASP A 14 -12.83 -13.11 -25.03
C ASP A 14 -11.83 -11.95 -25.26
N ASP A 15 -12.16 -10.71 -24.86
CA ASP A 15 -11.25 -9.55 -24.95
C ASP A 15 -10.29 -9.46 -23.75
N PHE A 16 -10.52 -10.26 -22.70
CA PHE A 16 -9.66 -10.28 -21.51
C PHE A 16 -8.43 -11.19 -21.71
N ASP A 17 -7.27 -10.58 -21.92
CA ASP A 17 -6.00 -11.31 -21.94
C ASP A 17 -5.57 -11.71 -20.52
N SER A 18 -6.06 -12.88 -20.08
CA SER A 18 -5.73 -13.44 -18.76
C SER A 18 -4.23 -13.71 -18.56
N GLU A 19 -3.47 -13.96 -19.63
CA GLU A 19 -2.03 -14.23 -19.53
C GLU A 19 -1.24 -12.94 -19.37
N ALA A 20 -1.61 -11.88 -20.08
CA ALA A 20 -1.05 -10.54 -19.84
C ALA A 20 -1.33 -10.07 -18.41
N TYR A 21 -2.56 -10.26 -17.91
CA TYR A 21 -2.91 -9.94 -16.53
C TYR A 21 -2.03 -10.69 -15.51
N LYS A 22 -1.84 -12.00 -15.67
CA LYS A 22 -0.98 -12.79 -14.77
C LYS A 22 0.47 -12.31 -14.80
N ARG A 23 1.04 -12.04 -15.98
CA ARG A 23 2.42 -11.53 -16.10
C ARG A 23 2.58 -10.20 -15.39
N GLU A 24 1.58 -9.33 -15.49
CA GLU A 24 1.60 -8.03 -14.82
C GLU A 24 1.49 -8.19 -13.30
N GLN A 25 0.62 -9.07 -12.82
CA GLN A 25 0.56 -9.40 -11.39
C GLN A 25 1.90 -9.95 -10.89
N GLU A 26 2.52 -10.87 -11.62
CA GLU A 26 3.85 -11.39 -11.29
C GLU A 26 4.92 -10.30 -11.26
N ARG A 27 4.91 -9.37 -12.23
CA ARG A 27 5.83 -8.23 -12.25
C ARG A 27 5.68 -7.39 -10.99
N ILE A 28 4.45 -7.01 -10.64
CA ILE A 28 4.12 -6.21 -9.45
C ILE A 28 4.56 -6.94 -8.17
N HIS A 29 4.24 -8.23 -8.06
CA HIS A 29 4.56 -9.04 -6.87
C HIS A 29 6.06 -9.27 -6.68
N ASN A 30 6.86 -9.08 -7.73
CA ASN A 30 8.31 -9.17 -7.70
C ASN A 30 9.00 -7.80 -7.53
N LEU A 31 8.26 -6.68 -7.48
CA LEU A 31 8.86 -5.38 -7.19
C LEU A 31 9.49 -5.40 -5.78
N PRO A 32 10.75 -4.93 -5.62
CA PRO A 32 11.42 -4.94 -4.33
C PRO A 32 10.62 -4.22 -3.23
N VAL A 33 10.02 -3.07 -3.56
CA VAL A 33 9.18 -2.29 -2.63
C VAL A 33 7.92 -3.05 -2.22
N PHE A 34 7.31 -3.82 -3.13
CA PHE A 34 6.11 -4.61 -2.84
C PHE A 34 6.43 -5.82 -1.96
N VAL A 35 7.52 -6.54 -2.28
CA VAL A 35 8.01 -7.65 -1.45
C VAL A 35 8.27 -7.16 -0.02
N LYS A 36 8.96 -6.02 0.12
CA LYS A 36 9.23 -5.43 1.44
C LYS A 36 7.94 -4.99 2.16
N ALA A 37 6.94 -4.47 1.45
CA ALA A 37 5.63 -4.16 2.05
C ALA A 37 4.95 -5.43 2.61
N LYS A 38 5.02 -6.56 1.90
CA LYS A 38 4.49 -7.84 2.40
C LYS A 38 5.23 -8.34 3.64
N GLU A 39 6.56 -8.19 3.68
CA GLU A 39 7.35 -8.53 4.87
C GLU A 39 6.92 -7.68 6.08
N ILE A 40 6.74 -6.37 5.90
CA ILE A 40 6.20 -5.46 6.92
C ILE A 40 4.82 -5.93 7.39
N ALA A 41 3.92 -6.30 6.48
CA ALA A 41 2.59 -6.81 6.82
C ALA A 41 2.68 -8.11 7.65
N HIS A 42 3.54 -9.05 7.29
CA HIS A 42 3.73 -10.29 8.05
C HIS A 42 4.30 -10.05 9.46
N ILE A 43 5.31 -9.19 9.59
CA ILE A 43 5.89 -8.82 10.88
C ILE A 43 4.84 -8.13 11.75
N THR A 44 4.08 -7.21 11.14
CA THR A 44 3.00 -6.48 11.82
C THR A 44 1.91 -7.44 12.31
N GLN A 45 1.50 -8.40 11.48
CA GLN A 45 0.55 -9.44 11.88
C GLN A 45 1.05 -10.23 13.09
N ALA A 46 2.31 -10.69 13.07
CA ALA A 46 2.91 -11.42 14.17
C ALA A 46 2.97 -10.59 15.47
N ILE A 47 3.25 -9.29 15.37
CA ILE A 47 3.19 -8.36 16.50
C ILE A 47 1.76 -8.27 17.03
N CYS A 48 0.78 -8.02 16.16
CA CYS A 48 -0.63 -7.90 16.53
C CYS A 48 -1.19 -9.19 17.15
N ASP A 49 -0.75 -10.36 16.69
CA ASP A 49 -1.15 -11.65 17.25
C ASP A 49 -0.56 -11.90 18.64
N SER A 50 0.56 -11.25 18.97
CA SER A 50 1.19 -11.32 20.29
C SER A 50 0.54 -10.39 21.34
N ILE A 51 -0.24 -9.40 20.90
CA ILE A 51 -0.95 -8.47 21.78
C ILE A 51 -2.19 -9.17 22.36
N LYS A 52 -2.29 -9.18 23.69
CA LYS A 52 -3.47 -9.70 24.39
C LYS A 52 -4.67 -8.79 24.15
N ALA A 53 -5.80 -9.37 23.75
CA ALA A 53 -7.01 -8.62 23.40
C ALA A 53 -7.52 -7.71 24.54
N GLU A 54 -7.37 -8.13 25.79
CA GLU A 54 -7.81 -7.34 26.96
C GLU A 54 -6.92 -6.12 27.22
N ARG A 55 -5.71 -6.09 26.65
CA ARG A 55 -4.77 -4.97 26.75
C ARG A 55 -4.90 -4.00 25.57
N ASP A 56 -5.53 -4.40 24.48
CA ASP A 56 -5.70 -3.57 23.29
C ASP A 56 -6.91 -2.63 23.41
N LEU A 57 -6.88 -1.72 24.39
CA LEU A 57 -8.00 -0.82 24.68
C LEU A 57 -8.20 0.28 23.63
N LEU A 58 -7.19 0.51 22.78
CA LEU A 58 -7.17 1.57 21.78
C LEU A 58 -7.32 1.06 20.34
N GLY A 59 -7.51 -0.25 20.14
CA GLY A 59 -7.64 -0.85 18.81
C GLY A 59 -6.36 -0.75 17.99
N VAL A 60 -5.20 -0.84 18.63
CA VAL A 60 -3.88 -0.72 18.01
C VAL A 60 -3.63 -1.85 17.03
N ARG A 61 -4.14 -3.06 17.31
CA ARG A 61 -3.95 -4.22 16.41
C ARG A 61 -4.54 -3.97 15.02
N ASP A 62 -5.79 -3.50 14.98
CA ASP A 62 -6.51 -3.24 13.74
C ASP A 62 -5.86 -2.09 12.98
N ALA A 63 -5.52 -1.00 13.68
CA ALA A 63 -4.90 0.17 13.08
C ALA A 63 -3.49 -0.13 12.52
N MET A 64 -2.71 -1.01 13.18
CA MET A 64 -1.41 -1.46 12.67
C MET A 64 -1.56 -2.34 11.43
N GLN A 65 -2.49 -3.30 11.45
CA GLN A 65 -2.74 -4.17 10.31
C GLN A 65 -3.18 -3.35 9.08
N GLU A 66 -4.15 -2.45 9.24
CA GLU A 66 -4.61 -1.56 8.17
C GLU A 66 -3.44 -0.80 7.53
N ASN A 67 -2.63 -0.13 8.35
CA ASN A 67 -1.48 0.64 7.88
C ASN A 67 -0.48 -0.22 7.11
N ALA A 68 -0.19 -1.43 7.61
CA ALA A 68 0.77 -2.32 6.95
C ALA A 68 0.22 -2.87 5.62
N PHE A 69 -1.05 -3.24 5.56
CA PHE A 69 -1.69 -3.75 4.33
C PHE A 69 -1.82 -2.67 3.25
N LEU A 70 -2.09 -1.42 3.64
CA LEU A 70 -2.24 -0.32 2.70
C LEU A 70 -0.96 0.02 1.95
N LEU A 71 0.23 -0.29 2.50
CA LEU A 71 1.49 -0.14 1.77
C LEU A 71 1.48 -0.97 0.48
N GLY A 72 1.22 -2.28 0.59
CA GLY A 72 1.20 -3.19 -0.56
C GLY A 72 0.04 -2.92 -1.50
N ALA A 73 -1.15 -2.67 -0.97
CA ALA A 73 -2.35 -2.40 -1.76
C ALA A 73 -2.19 -1.16 -2.66
N LYS A 74 -1.61 -0.08 -2.13
CA LYS A 74 -1.38 1.15 -2.90
C LYS A 74 -0.25 1.02 -3.91
N ILE A 75 0.77 0.21 -3.64
CA ILE A 75 1.79 -0.12 -4.65
C ILE A 75 1.14 -0.86 -5.83
N ALA A 76 0.36 -1.90 -5.56
CA ALA A 76 -0.33 -2.66 -6.61
C ALA A 76 -1.30 -1.78 -7.42
N GLY A 77 -2.05 -0.91 -6.73
CA GLY A 77 -2.96 0.05 -7.39
C GLY A 77 -2.21 1.06 -8.28
N ALA A 78 -1.08 1.58 -7.80
CA ALA A 78 -0.25 2.51 -8.57
C ALA A 78 0.37 1.86 -9.80
N GLU A 79 0.75 0.59 -9.74
CA GLU A 79 1.29 -0.12 -10.91
C GLU A 79 0.20 -0.48 -11.93
N GLY A 80 -1.05 -0.62 -11.51
CA GLY A 80 -2.19 -0.80 -12.42
C GLY A 80 -2.64 0.50 -13.10
N GLY A 81 -2.38 1.66 -12.49
CA GLY A 81 -2.68 2.99 -13.02
C GLY A 81 -1.41 3.72 -13.46
N ASP A 82 -1.06 3.63 -14.74
CA ASP A 82 0.22 4.16 -15.25
C ASP A 82 0.27 5.69 -15.41
N LEU A 83 -0.61 6.45 -14.75
CA LEU A 83 -0.61 7.92 -14.79
C LEU A 83 0.23 8.48 -13.63
N TYR A 84 1.16 9.37 -13.95
CA TYR A 84 2.08 9.97 -12.98
C TYR A 84 1.37 10.51 -11.74
N THR A 85 0.30 11.29 -11.92
CA THR A 85 -0.43 11.91 -10.82
C THR A 85 -1.05 10.86 -9.90
N LEU A 86 -1.72 9.84 -10.45
CA LEU A 86 -2.31 8.75 -9.66
C LEU A 86 -1.26 7.93 -8.88
N ARG A 87 -0.09 7.72 -9.48
CA ARG A 87 1.04 7.05 -8.83
C ARG A 87 1.59 7.90 -7.69
N MET A 88 1.71 9.21 -7.89
CA MET A 88 2.16 10.16 -6.86
C MET A 88 1.18 10.24 -5.68
N GLU A 89 -0.14 10.28 -5.93
CA GLU A 89 -1.15 10.23 -4.88
C GLU A 89 -1.05 8.94 -4.05
N SER A 90 -0.91 7.80 -4.73
CA SER A 90 -0.70 6.51 -4.07
C SER A 90 0.58 6.52 -3.22
N ALA A 91 1.66 7.12 -3.72
CA ALA A 91 2.91 7.28 -2.98
C ALA A 91 2.74 8.15 -1.73
N VAL A 92 1.92 9.20 -1.78
CA VAL A 92 1.59 10.03 -0.60
C VAL A 92 0.84 9.20 0.45
N ILE A 93 -0.16 8.42 0.04
CA ILE A 93 -0.93 7.55 0.94
C ILE A 93 -0.02 6.51 1.61
N ILE A 94 0.84 5.84 0.84
CA ILE A 94 1.84 4.88 1.36
C ILE A 94 2.71 5.54 2.45
N LYS A 95 3.20 6.75 2.19
CA LYS A 95 4.05 7.49 3.14
C LYS A 95 3.31 7.83 4.43
N ILE A 96 2.01 8.16 4.36
CA ILE A 96 1.18 8.41 5.54
C ILE A 96 1.09 7.14 6.39
N HIS A 97 0.67 6.02 5.80
CA HIS A 97 0.52 4.75 6.53
C HIS A 97 1.83 4.24 7.11
N ALA A 98 2.96 4.39 6.40
CA ALA A 98 4.27 4.02 6.95
C ALA A 98 4.63 4.84 8.21
N ARG A 99 4.30 6.14 8.23
CA ARG A 99 4.53 7.01 9.39
C ARG A 99 3.58 6.72 10.55
N GLU A 100 2.33 6.40 10.25
CA GLU A 100 1.36 5.99 11.25
C GLU A 100 1.77 4.65 11.88
N LEU A 101 2.26 3.70 11.09
CA LEU A 101 2.78 2.44 11.59
C LEU A 101 3.96 2.65 12.55
N LEU A 102 4.91 3.54 12.22
CA LEU A 102 5.98 3.94 13.15
C LEU A 102 5.43 4.57 14.43
N THR A 103 4.40 5.41 14.33
CA THR A 103 3.75 6.03 15.49
C THR A 103 3.10 4.97 16.38
N GLN A 104 2.42 3.98 15.79
CA GLN A 104 1.82 2.87 16.51
C GLN A 104 2.87 1.98 17.18
N THR A 105 4.04 1.77 16.58
CA THR A 105 5.14 1.08 17.28
C THR A 105 5.55 1.82 18.56
N THR A 106 5.49 3.16 18.55
CA THR A 106 5.82 3.98 19.73
C THR A 106 4.74 3.83 20.79
N LEU A 107 3.46 3.85 20.39
CA LEU A 107 2.33 3.59 21.29
C LEU A 107 2.43 2.20 21.93
N CYS A 108 2.66 1.15 21.15
CA CYS A 108 2.85 -0.22 21.66
C CYS A 108 3.97 -0.31 22.69
N LYS A 109 5.07 0.44 22.50
CA LYS A 109 6.17 0.50 23.46
C LYS A 109 5.74 1.20 24.75
N MET A 110 5.06 2.35 24.65
CA MET A 110 4.62 3.14 25.81
C MET A 110 3.62 2.39 26.69
N GLU A 111 2.70 1.66 26.06
CA GLU A 111 1.68 0.85 26.75
C GLU A 111 2.19 -0.56 27.12
N GLU A 112 3.48 -0.84 26.86
CA GLU A 112 4.15 -2.13 27.11
C GLU A 112 3.36 -3.32 26.54
N LEU A 113 2.76 -3.15 25.36
CA LEU A 113 1.89 -4.16 24.74
C LEU A 113 2.67 -5.35 24.20
N VAL A 114 3.88 -5.10 23.71
CA VAL A 114 4.77 -6.07 23.05
C VAL A 114 6.22 -5.81 23.45
N ASP A 115 7.04 -6.86 23.43
CA ASP A 115 8.50 -6.76 23.62
C ASP A 115 9.12 -5.80 22.60
N GLU A 116 9.91 -4.85 23.09
CA GLU A 116 10.54 -3.79 22.30
C GLU A 116 11.37 -4.32 21.14
N LYS A 117 11.96 -5.52 21.25
CA LYS A 117 12.76 -6.10 20.16
C LYS A 117 11.95 -6.34 18.88
N TYR A 118 10.66 -6.72 19.00
CA TYR A 118 9.81 -6.93 17.84
C TYR A 118 9.40 -5.60 17.22
N LEU A 119 9.17 -4.59 18.06
CA LEU A 119 8.89 -3.22 17.59
C LEU A 119 10.12 -2.63 16.88
N GLN A 120 11.32 -2.91 17.37
CA GLN A 120 12.55 -2.47 16.72
C GLN A 120 12.75 -3.15 15.36
N LEU A 121 12.55 -4.47 15.28
CA LEU A 121 12.58 -5.20 14.00
C LEU A 121 11.64 -4.56 12.96
N LEU A 122 10.40 -4.25 13.35
CA LEU A 122 9.44 -3.60 12.45
C LEU A 122 9.93 -2.21 11.99
N ARG A 123 10.50 -1.40 12.89
CA ARG A 123 11.04 -0.08 12.54
C ARG A 123 12.19 -0.17 11.54
N ASP A 124 13.09 -1.13 11.73
CA ASP A 124 14.23 -1.34 10.84
C ASP A 124 13.75 -1.75 9.43
N GLU A 125 12.74 -2.63 9.35
CA GLU A 125 12.15 -3.01 8.06
C GLU A 125 11.39 -1.85 7.38
N ILE A 126 10.75 -0.96 8.14
CA ILE A 126 10.14 0.26 7.60
C ILE A 126 11.21 1.22 7.05
N ASP A 127 12.39 1.33 7.68
CA ASP A 127 13.47 2.14 7.13
C ASP A 127 14.08 1.52 5.85
N ASN A 128 14.23 0.19 5.81
CA ASN A 128 14.62 -0.53 4.59
C ASN A 128 13.58 -0.32 3.47
N PHE A 129 12.30 -0.38 3.79
CA PHE A 129 11.21 -0.07 2.86
C PHE A 129 11.31 1.36 2.32
N ARG A 130 11.63 2.34 3.17
CA ARG A 130 11.75 3.75 2.76
C ARG A 130 12.78 3.93 1.64
N LEU A 131 13.89 3.20 1.68
CA LEU A 131 14.91 3.25 0.62
C LEU A 131 14.35 2.72 -0.70
N LEU A 132 13.72 1.55 -0.69
CA LEU A 132 13.10 0.95 -1.88
C LEU A 132 11.94 1.78 -2.43
N PHE A 133 11.19 2.42 -1.54
CA PHE A 133 10.10 3.34 -1.89
C PHE A 133 10.62 4.58 -2.62
N ILE A 134 11.73 5.16 -2.18
CA ILE A 134 12.35 6.31 -2.87
C ILE A 134 12.77 5.91 -4.28
N ASP A 135 13.44 4.76 -4.43
CA ASP A 135 13.86 4.26 -5.74
C ASP A 135 12.67 3.99 -6.66
N TRP A 136 11.58 3.45 -6.11
CA TRP A 136 10.33 3.21 -6.83
C TRP A 136 9.69 4.52 -7.34
N VAL A 137 9.54 5.53 -6.48
CA VAL A 137 8.97 6.84 -6.87
C VAL A 137 9.84 7.56 -7.89
N ASN A 138 11.16 7.45 -7.78
CA ASN A 138 12.10 8.03 -8.76
C ASN A 138 11.97 7.41 -10.15
N GLY A 139 11.36 6.23 -10.27
CA GLY A 139 11.09 5.56 -11.54
C GLY A 139 9.81 6.00 -12.25
N PHE A 140 9.02 6.91 -11.69
CA PHE A 140 7.76 7.33 -12.32
C PHE A 140 8.00 8.23 -13.53
N ASP A 141 7.32 7.92 -14.64
CA ASP A 141 7.38 8.72 -15.86
C ASP A 141 6.45 9.93 -15.74
N ARG A 142 7.04 11.13 -15.67
CA ARG A 142 6.32 12.42 -15.61
C ARG A 142 5.62 12.80 -16.91
N THR A 143 5.99 12.18 -18.01
CA THR A 143 5.44 12.50 -19.34
C THR A 143 4.14 11.74 -19.62
N ASN A 144 3.90 10.65 -18.90
CA ASN A 144 2.65 9.89 -18.96
C ASN A 144 1.68 10.38 -17.87
N ASP A 145 0.93 11.44 -18.17
CA ASP A 145 -0.03 11.98 -17.23
C ASP A 145 -1.22 12.64 -17.94
N VAL A 146 -2.33 12.77 -17.20
CA VAL A 146 -3.51 13.51 -17.61
C VAL A 146 -3.76 14.61 -16.58
N PRO A 147 -4.00 15.88 -17.00
CA PRO A 147 -4.32 16.97 -16.09
C PRO A 147 -5.49 16.64 -15.15
N ASP A 148 -5.25 16.72 -13.85
CA ASP A 148 -6.28 16.84 -12.83
C ASP A 148 -6.61 18.32 -12.54
N ASP A 149 -7.82 18.58 -12.05
CA ASP A 149 -8.24 19.92 -11.66
C ASP A 149 -7.75 20.35 -10.27
N TRP A 150 -6.94 19.51 -9.61
CA TRP A 150 -6.49 19.72 -8.23
C TRP A 150 -5.12 20.41 -8.16
N GLY A 151 -4.29 20.25 -9.19
CA GLY A 151 -3.07 21.04 -9.35
C GLY A 151 -1.92 20.64 -8.42
N LEU A 152 -1.94 19.43 -7.86
CA LEU A 152 -1.00 19.03 -6.79
C LEU A 152 0.40 18.69 -7.28
N PHE A 153 0.55 18.21 -8.52
CA PHE A 153 1.81 17.65 -9.03
C PHE A 153 2.31 18.26 -10.35
N TYR A 154 1.62 19.29 -10.89
CA TYR A 154 2.08 20.06 -12.04
C TYR A 154 2.99 21.20 -11.57
N SER A 155 4.29 21.13 -11.89
CA SER A 155 5.24 22.24 -11.68
C SER A 155 6.31 22.27 -12.75
#